data_AF-A0A165TQR4-F1
#
_entry.id   AF-A0A165TQR4-F1
#
_cell.length_a   1.000
_cell.length_b   1.000
_cell.length_c   1.000
_cell.angle_alpha   90.00
_cell.angle_beta   90.00
_cell.angle_gamma   90.00
#
_symmetry.space_group_name_H-M   'P 1'
#
loop_
_entity.id
_entity.type
_entity.pdbx_description
1 polymer ?
#
loop_
_entity_poly.entity_id
_entity_poly.type
_entity_poly.pdbx_seq_one_letter_code
_entity_poly.pdbx_strand_id
1 'polypeptide(L)' 'MDKIVVDMDSNQRECVACDFSEARPEAPPSPSELPTRVSRAAARRVETPAQVVTLVDPAKTDD' A
#
# COMPACT_ATOMS: atom_id res chain seq x y z
N MET A 1 9.87 -31.96 -12.41
CA MET A 1 9.29 -30.59 -12.35
C MET A 1 9.14 -30.30 -10.87
N ASP A 2 9.95 -29.39 -10.34
CA ASP A 2 10.09 -29.19 -8.90
C ASP A 2 9.03 -28.19 -8.44
N LYS A 3 7.95 -28.70 -7.84
CA LYS A 3 6.82 -27.91 -7.38
C LYS A 3 6.39 -28.40 -6.01
N ILE A 4 6.18 -27.46 -5.09
CA ILE A 4 5.56 -27.70 -3.79
C ILE A 4 4.09 -27.29 -3.86
N VAL A 5 3.20 -28.18 -3.44
CA VAL A 5 1.74 -27.96 -3.34
C VAL A 5 1.31 -27.87 -1.88
N VAL A 6 0.16 -27.25 -1.62
CA VAL A 6 -0.42 -27.20 -0.28
C VAL A 6 -1.57 -28.19 -0.24
N ASP A 7 -1.47 -29.18 0.64
CA ASP A 7 -2.60 -30.02 1.02
C ASP A 7 -3.42 -29.27 2.08
N MET A 8 -4.70 -29.08 1.78
CA MET A 8 -5.63 -28.36 2.66
C MET A 8 -6.19 -29.25 3.78
N ASP A 9 -6.14 -30.58 3.64
CA ASP A 9 -6.63 -31.53 4.64
C ASP A 9 -5.58 -31.72 5.76
N SER A 10 -4.32 -31.95 5.39
CA SER A 10 -3.21 -32.07 6.34
C SER A 10 -2.58 -30.74 6.74
N ASN A 11 -2.91 -29.65 6.03
CA ASN A 11 -2.31 -28.32 6.16
C ASN A 11 -0.77 -28.35 6.04
N GLN A 12 -0.25 -29.20 5.15
CA GLN A 12 1.18 -29.34 4.86
C GLN A 12 1.52 -28.88 3.45
N ARG A 13 2.79 -28.57 3.25
CA ARG A 13 3.40 -28.28 1.95
C ARG A 13 4.16 -29.51 1.50
N GLU A 14 3.83 -30.06 0.35
CA GLU A 14 4.39 -31.32 -0.16
C GLU A 14 5.05 -31.14 -1.54
N CYS A 15 6.23 -31.73 -1.74
CA CYS A 15 6.91 -31.75 -3.03
C CYS A 15 6.41 -32.90 -3.90
N VAL A 16 6.04 -32.59 -5.15
CA VAL A 16 5.51 -33.57 -6.11
C VAL A 16 6.58 -34.57 -6.61
N ALA A 17 7.87 -34.31 -6.37
CA ALA A 17 8.96 -35.07 -6.97
C ALA A 17 9.78 -35.92 -5.99
N CYS A 18 9.75 -35.66 -4.69
CA CYS A 18 10.71 -36.26 -3.74
C CYS A 18 10.18 -36.50 -2.32
N ASP A 19 8.86 -36.54 -2.11
CA ASP A 19 8.21 -36.84 -0.83
C ASP A 19 8.58 -35.88 0.33
N PHE A 20 9.17 -34.73 0.02
CA PHE A 20 9.40 -33.69 1.03
C PHE A 20 8.05 -33.14 1.53
N SER A 21 7.87 -33.09 2.85
CA SER A 21 6.72 -32.42 3.48
C SER A 21 7.13 -31.54 4.67
N GLU A 22 6.44 -30.41 4.82
CA GLU A 22 6.62 -29.50 5.96
C GLU A 22 5.28 -28.87 6.39
N ALA A 23 5.21 -28.41 7.63
CA ALA A 23 4.03 -27.68 8.10
C ALA A 23 3.86 -26.37 7.31
N ARG A 24 2.61 -26.04 6.94
CA ARG A 24 2.33 -24.74 6.32
C ARG A 24 2.70 -23.63 7.31
N PRO A 25 3.52 -22.63 6.91
CA PRO A 25 3.79 -21.47 7.74
C PRO A 25 2.47 -20.80 8.13
N GLU A 26 2.34 -20.48 9.41
CA GLU A 26 1.22 -19.69 9.90
C GLU A 26 1.16 -18.39 9.09
N ALA A 27 -0.07 -17.96 8.77
CA ALA A 27 -0.24 -16.69 8.11
C ALA A 27 0.44 -15.61 8.97
N PRO A 28 1.19 -14.67 8.37
CA PRO A 28 1.69 -13.53 9.12
C PRO A 28 0.49 -12.87 9.83
N PRO A 29 0.68 -12.36 11.06
CA PRO A 29 -0.39 -11.69 11.79
C PRO A 29 -1.08 -10.69 10.85
N SER A 30 -2.40 -10.60 10.97
CA SER A 30 -3.23 -9.72 10.14
C SER A 30 -2.49 -8.41 9.88
N PRO A 31 -2.31 -7.98 8.61
CA PRO A 31 -1.44 -6.86 8.30
C PRO A 31 -1.91 -5.65 9.11
N SER A 32 -1.14 -5.30 10.14
CA SER A 32 -1.41 -4.11 10.91
C SER A 32 -0.97 -2.95 10.06
N GLU A 33 -1.82 -1.93 9.95
CA GLU A 33 -1.40 -0.69 9.31
C GLU A 33 -0.15 -0.18 10.04
N LEU A 34 0.95 -0.06 9.30
CA LEU A 34 2.15 0.52 9.84
C LEU A 34 1.81 1.94 10.34
N PRO A 35 2.21 2.33 11.55
CA PRO A 35 1.96 3.68 12.04
C PRO A 35 2.77 4.66 11.20
N THR A 36 2.19 5.12 10.10
CA THR A 36 2.83 6.11 9.24
C THR A 36 2.79 7.45 9.99
N ARG A 37 3.96 8.11 10.10
CA ARG A 37 4.08 9.46 10.69
C ARG A 37 3.37 10.54 9.86
N VAL A 38 2.70 10.15 8.77
CA VAL A 38 1.99 11.05 7.87
C VAL A 38 0.52 11.08 8.28
N SER A 39 0.24 11.76 9.39
CA SER A 39 -1.12 12.27 9.60
C SER A 39 -1.45 13.21 8.43
N ARG A 40 -2.63 13.04 7.83
CA ARG A 40 -3.17 13.90 6.76
C ARG A 40 -2.80 15.36 7.06
N ALA A 41 -2.01 15.98 6.18
CA ALA A 41 -1.41 17.30 6.42
C ALA A 41 -2.47 18.29 6.96
N ALA A 42 -2.13 19.05 8.01
CA ALA A 42 -3.07 19.95 8.69
C ALA A 42 -3.78 20.93 7.73
N ALA A 43 -3.14 21.30 6.62
CA ALA A 43 -3.72 22.12 5.55
C ALA A 43 -4.98 21.50 4.90
N ARG A 44 -5.18 20.18 4.97
CA ARG A 44 -6.40 19.50 4.49
C ARG A 44 -7.48 19.34 5.57
N ARG A 45 -7.24 19.83 6.79
CA ARG A 45 -8.23 19.82 7.89
C ARG A 45 -9.03 21.13 7.98
N VAL A 46 -8.65 22.13 7.19
CA VAL A 46 -9.30 23.44 7.17
C VAL A 46 -9.58 23.78 5.72
N GLU A 47 -10.83 24.14 5.43
CA GLU A 47 -11.24 24.67 4.14
C GLU A 47 -10.56 26.04 3.95
N THR A 48 -9.46 26.07 3.20
CA THR A 48 -8.78 27.33 2.86
C THR A 48 -9.72 28.20 2.03
N PRO A 49 -10.07 29.42 2.49
CA PRO A 49 -10.94 30.30 1.72
C PRO A 49 -10.28 30.65 0.39
N ALA A 50 -11.05 30.57 -0.69
CA ALA A 50 -10.57 30.95 -2.01
C ALA A 50 -10.18 32.43 -2.02
N GLN A 51 -8.94 32.72 -2.41
CA GLN A 51 -8.48 34.08 -2.65
C GLN A 51 -8.61 34.40 -4.14
N VAL A 52 -8.97 35.64 -4.44
CA VAL A 52 -9.03 36.13 -5.83
C VAL A 52 -7.62 36.15 -6.41
N VAL A 53 -7.44 35.57 -7.61
CA VAL A 53 -6.18 35.60 -8.34
C VAL A 53 -6.23 36.77 -9.32
N THR A 54 -5.30 37.71 -9.18
CA THR A 54 -5.11 38.77 -10.17
C THR A 54 -4.28 38.22 -11.33
N LEU A 55 -4.89 38.06 -12.51
CA LEU A 55 -4.13 37.80 -13.72
C LEU A 55 -3.34 39.06 -14.10
N VAL A 56 -2.02 38.94 -14.11
CA VAL A 56 -1.13 39.95 -14.70
C VAL A 56 -0.94 39.59 -16.16
N ASP A 57 -1.32 40.50 -17.05
CA ASP A 57 -1.06 40.37 -18.48
C ASP A 57 0.34 40.94 -18.78
N PRO A 58 1.32 40.11 -19.15
CA PRO A 58 2.68 40.58 -19.43
C PRO A 58 2.77 41.49 -20.67
N ALA A 59 1.72 41.55 -21.51
CA ALA A 59 1.67 42.43 -22.68
C ALA A 59 1.12 43.84 -22.36
N LYS A 60 0.55 44.07 -21.18
CA LYS A 60 0.18 45.41 -20.72
C LYS A 60 1.40 46.07 -20.10
N THR A 61 2.08 46.91 -20.87
CA THR A 61 2.98 47.92 -20.33
C THR A 61 2.11 49.01 -19.68
N ASP A 62 2.29 49.26 -18.38
CA ASP A 62 1.67 50.39 -17.68
C ASP A 62 2.05 51.71 -18.37
N ASP A 63 1.05 52.52 -18.74
CA ASP A 63 1.21 53.92 -19.19
C ASP A 63 1.04 54.86 -17.98
#